data_AF-A0A397I701-F1
#
_entry.id   AF-A0A397I701-F1
#
_cell.length_a   1.000
_cell.length_b   1.000
_cell.length_c   1.000
_cell.angle_alpha   90.00
_cell.angle_beta   90.00
_cell.angle_gamma   90.00
#
_symmetry.space_group_name_H-M   'P 1'
#
loop_
_entity.id
_entity.type
_entity.pdbx_description
1 polymer ?
#
loop_
_entity_poly.entity_id
_entity_poly.type
_entity_poly.pdbx_seq_one_letter_code
_entity_poly.pdbx_strand_id
1 'polypeptide(L)'
;MFPFPIQQKIVSEVHAVEKRIEKGKDVPVLTSLNCYCLFFRQYLLPCRHIFHNHLYGEKKLLTTNAWEQFQQMFMESGFEVYISRELVEIELPKKTEAEKAMENRRSTINELIERTRNAYWRVEEKGNAVQKSTFIETLKASLGSILNAEEQ
;
A
#
# COMPACT_ATOMS: atom_id res chain seq x y z
N MET A 1 2.18 -3.49 20.94
CA MET A 1 3.42 -3.17 20.20
C MET A 1 3.31 -3.77 18.80
N PHE A 2 3.72 -3.06 17.74
CA PHE A 2 3.69 -3.61 16.38
C PHE A 2 4.73 -4.73 16.19
N PRO A 3 4.48 -5.72 15.31
CA PRO A 3 5.50 -6.70 14.91
C PRO A 3 6.74 -6.04 14.29
N PHE A 4 7.92 -6.64 14.44
CA PHE A 4 9.19 -6.07 13.95
C PHE A 4 9.16 -5.63 12.47
N PRO A 5 8.59 -6.40 11.53
CA PRO A 5 8.53 -5.96 10.12
C PRO A 5 7.70 -4.69 9.92
N ILE A 6 6.66 -4.53 10.73
CA ILE A 6 5.83 -3.32 10.73
C ILE A 6 6.59 -2.16 11.36
N GLN A 7 7.34 -2.39 12.43
CA GLN A 7 8.21 -1.37 13.00
C GLN A 7 9.19 -0.84 11.95
N GLN A 8 9.82 -1.71 11.15
CA GLN A 8 10.71 -1.30 10.06
C GLN A 8 10.00 -0.42 9.01
N LYS A 9 8.77 -0.80 8.61
CA LYS A 9 7.96 0.01 7.68
C LYS A 9 7.63 1.38 8.27
N ILE A 10 7.23 1.45 9.55
CA ILE A 10 6.93 2.70 10.24
C ILE A 10 8.18 3.58 10.31
N VAL A 11 9.33 3.01 10.72
CA VAL A 11 10.61 3.71 10.77
C VAL A 11 10.98 4.26 9.39
N SER A 12 10.74 3.52 8.31
CA SER A 12 10.97 4.01 6.95
C SER A 12 10.11 5.23 6.58
N GLU A 13 8.87 5.30 7.07
CA GLU A 13 7.99 6.45 6.85
C GLU A 13 8.42 7.66 7.67
N VAL A 14 8.96 7.47 8.88
CA VAL A 14 9.55 8.55 9.69
C VAL A 14 10.75 9.16 8.94
N HIS A 15 11.70 8.34 8.47
CA HIS A 15 12.84 8.82 7.67
C HIS A 15 12.39 9.47 6.35
N ALA A 16 11.26 9.04 5.79
CA ALA A 16 10.73 9.65 4.57
C ALA A 16 10.21 11.08 4.79
N VAL A 17 10.03 11.54 6.03
CA VAL A 17 9.71 12.94 6.35
C VAL A 17 10.87 13.85 5.97
N GLU A 18 12.11 13.48 6.29
CA GLU A 18 13.31 14.27 5.96
C GLU A 18 13.40 14.51 4.45
N LYS A 19 13.23 13.44 3.65
CA LYS A 19 13.19 13.53 2.18
C LYS A 19 12.07 14.40 1.63
N ARG A 20 10.98 14.61 2.38
CA ARG A 20 9.93 15.57 2.00
C ARG A 20 10.38 17.00 2.25
N ILE A 21 10.99 17.25 3.41
CA ILE A 21 11.52 18.56 3.80
C ILE A 21 12.61 19.00 2.83
N GLU A 22 13.55 18.12 2.49
CA GLU A 22 14.61 18.37 1.50
C GLU A 22 14.04 18.78 0.13
N LYS A 23 12.87 18.24 -0.24
CA LYS A 23 12.16 18.56 -1.48
C LYS A 23 11.31 19.83 -1.39
N GLY A 24 11.39 20.56 -0.29
CA GLY A 24 10.59 21.76 -0.03
C GLY A 24 9.09 21.48 0.03
N LYS A 25 8.68 20.27 0.43
CA LYS A 25 7.25 19.95 0.55
C LYS A 25 6.72 20.52 1.87
N ASP A 26 5.60 21.23 1.78
CA ASP A 26 4.92 21.76 2.96
C ASP A 26 4.43 20.66 3.91
N VAL A 27 4.22 21.07 5.16
CA VAL A 27 3.58 20.26 6.18
C VAL A 27 2.13 19.99 5.73
N PRO A 28 1.71 18.72 5.65
CA PRO A 28 0.32 18.39 5.31
C PRO A 28 -0.65 18.98 6.34
N VAL A 29 -1.63 19.74 5.87
CA VAL A 29 -2.76 20.20 6.70
C VAL A 29 -3.71 19.02 6.89
N LEU A 30 -3.50 18.26 7.96
CA LEU A 30 -4.36 17.14 8.34
C LEU A 30 -5.36 17.60 9.38
N THR A 31 -6.65 17.33 9.15
CA THR A 31 -7.73 17.56 10.11
C THR A 31 -8.05 16.33 10.95
N SER A 32 -7.61 15.15 10.49
CA SER A 32 -7.80 13.85 11.14
C SER A 32 -6.61 12.93 10.86
N LEU A 33 -6.56 11.78 11.53
CA LEU A 33 -5.52 10.75 11.31
C LEU A 33 -5.74 9.91 10.05
N ASN A 34 -6.75 10.23 9.23
CA ASN A 34 -6.99 9.57 7.96
C ASN A 34 -6.15 10.21 6.86
N CYS A 35 -5.37 9.40 6.16
CA CYS A 35 -4.58 9.84 5.01
C CYS A 35 -4.91 8.97 3.78
N TYR A 36 -4.94 9.58 2.59
CA TYR A 36 -5.22 8.86 1.35
C TYR A 36 -3.97 8.45 0.57
N CYS A 37 -2.80 8.59 1.20
CA CYS A 37 -1.54 8.13 0.63
C CYS A 37 -1.50 6.60 0.51
N LEU A 38 -0.70 6.09 -0.43
CA LEU A 38 -0.53 4.68 -0.73
C LEU A 38 -0.14 3.88 0.52
N PHE A 39 0.81 4.38 1.31
CA PHE A 39 1.25 3.69 2.53
C PHE A 39 0.09 3.50 3.52
N PHE A 40 -0.67 4.56 3.79
CA PHE A 40 -1.81 4.50 4.71
C PHE A 40 -2.89 3.57 4.17
N ARG A 41 -3.23 3.62 2.89
CA ARG A 41 -4.22 2.70 2.31
C ARG A 41 -3.79 1.24 2.33
N GLN A 42 -2.50 0.97 2.20
CA GLN A 42 -1.98 -0.39 2.13
C GLN A 42 -1.87 -1.04 3.52
N TYR A 43 -1.45 -0.27 4.53
CA TYR A 43 -1.14 -0.82 5.84
C TYR A 43 -2.07 -0.34 6.96
N LEU A 44 -2.86 0.70 6.73
CA LEU A 44 -3.67 1.38 7.75
C LEU A 44 -2.85 1.83 8.97
N LEU A 45 -1.59 2.23 8.70
CA LEU A 45 -0.62 2.67 9.70
C LEU A 45 -0.28 4.15 9.52
N PRO A 46 0.26 4.81 10.56
CA PRO A 46 0.78 6.16 10.45
C PRO A 46 1.80 6.27 9.31
N CYS A 47 1.51 7.15 8.34
CA CYS A 47 2.37 7.39 7.18
C CYS A 47 3.24 8.63 7.38
N ARG A 48 4.18 8.86 6.46
CA ARG A 48 5.05 10.04 6.47
C ARG A 48 4.30 11.38 6.52
N HIS A 49 3.07 11.46 6.01
CA HIS A 49 2.26 12.68 6.10
C HIS A 49 1.81 12.96 7.53
N ILE A 50 1.36 11.91 8.22
CA ILE A 50 0.96 11.99 9.64
C ILE A 50 2.18 12.29 10.50
N PHE A 51 3.33 11.66 10.24
CA PHE A 51 4.57 11.97 10.94
C PHE A 51 5.07 13.39 10.68
N HIS A 52 5.03 13.86 9.43
CA HIS A 52 5.42 15.24 9.11
C HIS A 52 4.56 16.26 9.86
N ASN A 53 3.24 16.05 9.90
CA ASN A 53 2.31 16.88 10.67
C ASN A 53 2.55 16.76 12.19
N HIS A 54 2.84 15.57 12.72
CA HIS A 54 3.13 15.38 14.15
C HIS A 54 4.43 16.08 14.59
N LEU A 55 5.47 16.03 13.76
CA LEU A 55 6.78 16.59 14.07
C LEU A 55 6.84 18.12 13.87
N TYR A 56 6.20 18.63 12.80
CA TYR A 56 6.37 20.01 12.34
C TYR A 56 5.05 20.80 12.17
N GLY A 57 3.89 20.15 12.33
CA GLY A 57 2.59 20.81 12.25
C GLY A 57 2.16 21.45 13.58
N GLU A 58 1.28 22.44 13.49
CA GLU A 58 0.74 23.14 14.66
C GLU A 58 -0.07 22.23 15.58
N LYS A 59 -0.88 21.34 15.00
CA LYS A 59 -1.73 20.40 15.73
C LYS A 59 -1.17 18.99 15.65
N LYS A 60 -0.65 18.48 16.77
CA LYS A 60 -0.14 17.10 16.86
C LYS A 60 -1.29 16.09 16.95
N LEU A 61 -1.61 15.45 15.83
CA LEU A 61 -2.71 14.48 15.77
C LEU A 61 -2.34 13.10 16.33
N LEU A 62 -1.08 12.68 16.20
CA LEU A 62 -0.61 11.37 16.66
C LEU A 62 -0.28 11.41 18.17
N THR A 63 -1.32 11.35 19.00
CA THR A 63 -1.21 11.21 20.47
C THR A 63 -0.94 9.76 20.88
N THR A 64 -0.64 9.51 22.16
CA THR A 64 -0.51 8.14 22.70
C THR A 64 -1.77 7.31 22.47
N ASN A 65 -2.96 7.87 22.75
CA ASN A 65 -4.24 7.21 22.51
C ASN A 65 -4.47 6.90 21.01
N ALA A 66 -4.11 7.84 20.13
CA ALA A 66 -4.18 7.60 18.68
C ALA A 66 -3.24 6.48 18.23
N TRP A 67 -2.02 6.42 18.79
CA TRP A 67 -1.07 5.37 18.52
C TRP A 67 -1.58 4.00 18.98
N GLU A 68 -2.17 3.92 20.17
CA GLU A 68 -2.81 2.72 20.69
C GLU A 68 -3.98 2.26 19.80
N GLN A 69 -4.77 3.19 19.25
CA GLN A 69 -5.82 2.85 18.28
C GLN A 69 -5.26 2.21 17.01
N PHE A 70 -4.15 2.72 16.47
CA PHE A 70 -3.48 2.07 15.33
C PHE A 70 -2.98 0.66 15.68
N GLN A 71 -2.44 0.48 16.89
CA GLN A 71 -2.00 -0.84 17.35
C GLN A 71 -3.18 -1.81 17.48
N GLN A 72 -4.28 -1.36 18.08
CA GLN A 72 -5.48 -2.17 18.27
C GLN A 72 -6.09 -2.57 16.94
N MET A 73 -6.30 -1.61 16.03
CA MET A 73 -6.86 -1.86 14.71
C MET A 73 -6.00 -2.86 13.92
N PHE A 74 -4.67 -2.73 14.00
CA PHE A 74 -3.76 -3.66 13.35
C PHE A 74 -3.88 -5.09 13.92
N MET A 75 -3.97 -5.23 15.25
CA MET A 75 -4.13 -6.54 15.90
C MET A 75 -5.48 -7.19 15.60
N GLU A 76 -6.56 -6.40 15.60
CA GLU A 76 -7.93 -6.89 15.32
C GLU A 76 -8.14 -7.27 13.85
N SER A 77 -7.46 -6.58 12.93
CA SER A 77 -7.64 -6.81 11.50
C SER A 77 -7.00 -8.11 10.98
N GLY A 78 -6.28 -8.86 11.83
CA GLY A 78 -5.68 -10.15 11.45
C GLY A 78 -4.63 -10.04 10.33
N PHE A 79 -3.95 -8.89 10.22
CA PHE A 79 -2.93 -8.68 9.17
C PHE A 79 -1.79 -9.69 9.30
N GLU A 80 -1.64 -10.55 8.29
CA GLU A 80 -0.44 -11.36 8.11
C GLU A 80 0.64 -10.55 7.37
N VAL A 81 1.77 -10.33 8.04
CA VAL A 81 2.86 -9.51 7.50
C VAL A 81 3.95 -10.40 6.95
N TYR A 82 3.90 -10.63 5.64
CA TYR A 82 4.94 -11.36 4.92
C TYR A 82 6.12 -10.42 4.61
N ILE A 83 7.30 -10.76 5.15
CA ILE A 83 8.54 -9.97 5.01
C ILE A 83 9.21 -10.23 3.66
N SER A 84 9.23 -11.49 3.25
CA SER A 84 9.78 -11.98 1.99
C SER A 84 8.88 -13.10 1.46
N ARG A 85 8.89 -13.30 0.14
CA ARG A 85 8.36 -14.50 -0.50
C ARG A 85 9.55 -15.43 -0.72
N GLU A 86 9.75 -16.37 0.17
CA GLU A 86 10.68 -17.48 -0.03
C GLU A 86 9.89 -18.73 -0.39
N LEU A 87 10.43 -19.52 -1.33
CA LEU A 87 9.88 -20.84 -1.62
C LEU A 87 10.25 -21.73 -0.45
N VAL A 88 9.28 -21.97 0.43
CA VAL A 88 9.39 -22.95 1.50
C VAL A 88 8.76 -24.24 1.00
N GLU A 89 9.51 -25.33 0.97
CA GLU A 89 8.95 -26.66 0.75
C GLU A 89 8.13 -27.04 1.99
N ILE A 90 6.81 -26.97 1.84
CA ILE A 90 5.85 -27.42 2.85
C ILE A 90 5.23 -28.72 2.33
N GLU A 91 5.20 -29.77 3.16
CA GLU A 91 4.55 -31.04 2.83
C GLU A 91 3.02 -30.83 2.79
N LEU A 92 2.55 -30.35 1.64
CA LEU A 92 1.12 -30.23 1.33
C LEU A 92 0.62 -31.55 0.71
N PRO A 93 -0.68 -31.87 0.83
CA PRO A 93 -1.29 -32.96 0.09
C PRO A 93 -0.89 -32.89 -1.39
N LYS A 94 -0.63 -34.04 -2.03
CA LYS A 94 -0.24 -34.11 -3.44
C LYS A 94 -1.31 -33.41 -4.31
N LYS A 95 -1.06 -32.15 -4.65
CA LYS A 95 -1.83 -31.41 -5.65
C LYS A 95 -1.49 -31.96 -7.03
N THR A 96 -2.53 -32.14 -7.84
CA THR A 96 -2.39 -32.40 -9.29
C THR A 96 -1.68 -31.24 -9.98
N GLU A 97 -1.07 -31.50 -11.14
CA GLU A 97 -0.44 -30.42 -11.94
C GLU A 97 -1.44 -29.34 -12.33
N ALA A 98 -2.70 -29.72 -12.60
CA ALA A 98 -3.78 -28.79 -12.93
C ALA A 98 -4.11 -27.85 -11.75
N GLU A 99 -4.18 -28.37 -10.52
CA GLU A 99 -4.40 -27.54 -9.32
C GLU A 99 -3.25 -26.58 -9.05
N LYS A 100 -2.00 -27.02 -9.24
CA LYS A 100 -0.83 -26.15 -9.13
C LYS A 100 -0.86 -25.04 -10.18
N ALA A 101 -1.20 -25.38 -11.44
CA ALA A 101 -1.31 -24.41 -12.52
C ALA A 101 -2.41 -23.36 -12.26
N MET A 102 -3.57 -23.79 -11.74
CA MET A 102 -4.66 -22.88 -11.36
C MET A 102 -4.27 -21.92 -10.23
N GLU A 103 -3.65 -22.44 -9.16
CA GLU A 103 -3.17 -21.62 -8.04
C GLU A 103 -2.13 -20.59 -8.50
N ASN A 104 -1.17 -21.01 -9.33
CA ASN A 104 -0.15 -20.14 -9.90
C ASN A 104 -0.75 -19.04 -10.79
N ARG A 105 -1.77 -19.38 -11.60
CA ARG A 105 -2.49 -18.42 -12.43
C ARG A 105 -3.25 -17.41 -11.56
N ARG A 106 -3.95 -17.87 -10.52
CA ARG A 106 -4.65 -17.01 -9.55
C ARG A 106 -3.68 -16.05 -8.85
N SER A 107 -2.54 -16.56 -8.38
CA SER A 107 -1.49 -15.76 -7.74
C SER A 107 -0.95 -14.68 -8.68
N THR A 108 -0.66 -15.04 -9.94
CA THR A 108 -0.18 -14.10 -10.96
C THR A 108 -1.19 -12.98 -11.22
N ILE A 109 -2.48 -13.31 -11.31
CA ILE A 109 -3.55 -12.32 -11.50
C ILE A 109 -3.65 -11.38 -10.30
N ASN A 110 -3.65 -11.92 -9.07
CA ASN A 110 -3.72 -11.11 -7.85
C ASN A 110 -2.55 -10.13 -7.76
N GLU A 111 -1.33 -10.60 -8.05
CA GLU A 111 -0.15 -9.74 -8.06
C GLU A 111 -0.26 -8.62 -9.10
N LEU A 112 -0.73 -8.93 -10.32
CA LEU A 112 -0.93 -7.92 -11.36
C LEU A 112 -1.94 -6.85 -10.93
N ILE A 113 -3.05 -7.25 -10.32
CA ILE A 113 -4.09 -6.34 -9.80
C ILE A 113 -3.49 -5.43 -8.71
N GLU A 114 -2.74 -5.98 -7.76
CA GLU A 114 -2.09 -5.22 -6.69
C GLU A 114 -1.06 -4.23 -7.23
N ARG A 115 -0.19 -4.67 -8.15
CA ARG A 115 0.84 -3.81 -8.75
C ARG A 115 0.21 -2.66 -9.54
N THR A 116 -0.88 -2.93 -10.27
CA THR A 116 -1.64 -1.91 -11.01
C THR A 116 -2.30 -0.91 -10.07
N ARG A 117 -2.96 -1.39 -9.00
CA ARG A 117 -3.55 -0.53 -7.96
C ARG A 117 -2.51 0.37 -7.28
N ASN A 118 -1.34 -0.18 -6.96
CA ASN A 118 -0.26 0.58 -6.35
C ASN A 118 0.34 1.62 -7.31
N ALA A 119 0.42 1.29 -8.60
CA ALA A 119 0.83 2.24 -9.64
C ALA A 119 -0.16 3.42 -9.74
N TYR A 120 -1.47 3.14 -9.75
CA TYR A 120 -2.51 4.16 -9.75
C TYR A 120 -2.37 5.12 -8.57
N TRP A 121 -2.27 4.61 -7.34
CA TRP A 121 -2.17 5.48 -6.16
C TRP A 121 -0.91 6.33 -6.14
N ARG A 122 0.23 5.84 -6.67
CA ARG A 122 1.43 6.67 -6.82
C ARG A 122 1.23 7.85 -7.78
N VAL A 123 0.41 7.67 -8.81
CA VAL A 123 0.05 8.77 -9.73
C VAL A 123 -0.89 9.73 -9.04
N GLU A 124 -1.89 9.22 -8.31
CA GLU A 124 -2.84 10.03 -7.54
C GLU A 124 -2.13 10.92 -6.50
N GLU A 125 -1.22 10.35 -5.73
CA GLU A 125 -0.45 11.07 -4.71
C GLU A 125 0.38 12.22 -5.27
N LYS A 126 0.84 12.11 -6.52
CA LYS A 126 1.59 13.19 -7.18
C LYS A 126 0.69 14.36 -7.58
N GLY A 127 -0.63 14.17 -7.61
CA GLY A 127 -1.60 15.21 -7.97
C GLY A 127 -1.56 15.63 -9.44
N ASN A 128 -0.93 14.86 -10.33
CA ASN A 128 -0.82 15.21 -11.75
C ASN A 128 -2.02 14.66 -12.53
N ALA A 129 -2.97 15.54 -12.85
CA ALA A 129 -4.20 15.19 -13.56
C ALA A 129 -3.96 14.59 -14.95
N VAL A 130 -2.94 15.05 -15.67
CA VAL A 130 -2.57 14.52 -17.00
C VAL A 130 -2.08 13.08 -16.87
N GLN A 131 -1.13 12.83 -15.97
CA GLN A 131 -0.60 11.49 -15.72
C GLN A 131 -1.71 10.53 -15.26
N LYS A 132 -2.64 11.00 -14.42
CA LYS A 132 -3.80 10.21 -13.98
C LYS A 132 -4.69 9.80 -15.15
N SER A 133 -5.06 10.76 -16.01
CA SER A 133 -5.89 10.51 -17.18
C SER A 133 -5.22 9.52 -18.13
N THR A 134 -3.94 9.73 -18.46
CA THR A 134 -3.16 8.82 -19.32
C THR A 134 -3.09 7.41 -18.75
N PHE A 135 -2.89 7.27 -17.43
CA PHE A 135 -2.86 5.97 -16.77
C PHE A 135 -4.22 5.24 -16.90
N ILE A 136 -5.33 5.95 -16.65
CA ILE A 136 -6.68 5.37 -16.73
C ILE A 136 -6.99 4.93 -18.16
N GLU A 137 -6.72 5.77 -19.15
CA GLU A 137 -7.01 5.43 -20.56
C GLU A 137 -6.15 4.27 -21.05
N THR A 138 -4.87 4.21 -20.64
CA THR A 138 -4.00 3.06 -20.95
C THR A 138 -4.54 1.78 -20.33
N LEU A 139 -4.96 1.82 -19.05
CA LEU A 139 -5.52 0.67 -18.36
C LEU A 139 -6.83 0.20 -19.04
N LYS A 140 -7.72 1.13 -19.40
CA LYS A 140 -8.95 0.81 -20.14
C LYS A 140 -8.64 0.15 -21.48
N ALA A 141 -7.68 0.67 -22.24
CA ALA A 141 -7.28 0.11 -23.53
C ALA A 141 -6.75 -1.32 -23.38
N SER A 142 -5.86 -1.57 -22.42
CA SER A 142 -5.33 -2.91 -22.14
C SER A 142 -6.41 -3.90 -21.70
N LEU A 143 -7.34 -3.48 -20.84
CA LEU A 143 -8.46 -4.33 -20.42
C LEU A 143 -9.43 -4.59 -21.58
N GLY A 144 -9.73 -3.57 -22.38
CA GLY A 144 -10.57 -3.70 -23.57
C GLY A 144 -9.98 -4.69 -24.58
N SER A 145 -8.66 -4.68 -24.80
CA SER A 145 -8.01 -5.66 -25.69
C SER A 145 -8.11 -7.11 -25.19
N ILE A 146 -8.21 -7.32 -23.88
CA ILE A 146 -8.36 -8.66 -23.30
C ILE A 146 -9.81 -9.12 -23.41
N LEU A 147 -10.77 -8.26 -23.03
CA LEU A 147 -12.20 -8.59 -23.09
C LEU A 147 -12.67 -8.84 -24.52
N ASN A 148 -12.16 -8.08 -25.49
CA ASN A 148 -12.54 -8.22 -26.90
C ASN A 148 -11.78 -9.35 -27.62
N ALA A 149 -10.76 -9.95 -27.00
CA ALA A 149 -10.03 -11.09 -27.55
C ALA A 149 -10.72 -12.45 -27.24
N GLU A 150 -11.70 -12.47 -26.34
CA GLU A 150 -12.50 -13.67 -26.02
C GLU A 150 -13.72 -13.85 -26.94
N GLU A 151 -13.96 -12.93 -27.88
CA GLU A 151 -15.06 -12.97 -28.87
C GLU A 151 -14.64 -13.45 -30.29
N GLN A 152 -13.40 -13.93 -30.48
CA GLN A 152 -12.89 -14.52 -31.74
C GLN A 152 -12.38 -15.94 -31.53
#